data_AF-A0A7S0JK18-F1
#
_entry.id   AF-A0A7S0JK18-F1
#
_cell.length_a   1.000
_cell.length_b   1.000
_cell.length_c   1.000
_cell.angle_alpha   90.00
_cell.angle_beta   90.00
_cell.angle_gamma   90.00
#
_symmetry.space_group_name_H-M   'P 1'
#
loop_
_entity.id
_entity.type
_entity.pdbx_description
1 polymer ?
#
loop_
_entity_poly.entity_id
_entity_poly.type
_entity_poly.pdbx_seq_one_letter_code
_entity_poly.pdbx_strand_id
1 'polypeptide(L)'
;ATVAGRRDEVRAGLLLRLQVASDAHARREEAVVQHGSERWEQLHVGLHEEEEARRAELSRMRQQQERQEARLWAKLQRRLTHQRAPWAPLQESSNGRGFWRLDMWENSLRERIRLKPNQRGTTHHEAAKHRASGAAVSSSAPQKPALPPPLPSGVPLSQLCEGSDGEEWERVERRLKQGGASSVVDEVAAGCRSPALT
;
A
#
# COMPACT_ATOMS: atom_id res chain seq x y z
N ALA A 1 -28.17 62.85 -65.27
CA ALA A 1 -27.39 62.01 -64.35
C ALA A 1 -26.00 61.81 -64.93
N THR A 2 -24.98 62.39 -64.29
CA THR A 2 -23.62 62.52 -64.82
C THR A 2 -22.84 61.21 -64.69
N VAL A 3 -21.98 60.91 -65.68
CA VAL A 3 -21.12 59.70 -65.76
C VAL A 3 -20.26 59.51 -64.49
N ALA A 4 -19.97 60.59 -63.76
CA ALA A 4 -19.26 60.57 -62.49
C ALA A 4 -20.02 59.79 -61.40
N GLY A 5 -21.34 60.01 -61.24
CA GLY A 5 -22.12 59.34 -60.19
C GLY A 5 -22.19 57.81 -60.34
N ARG A 6 -22.25 57.31 -61.59
CA ARG A 6 -22.21 55.86 -61.86
C ARG A 6 -20.85 55.24 -61.53
N ARG A 7 -19.75 55.99 -61.63
CA ARG A 7 -18.41 55.49 -61.26
C ARG A 7 -18.27 55.39 -59.75
N ASP A 8 -18.82 56.33 -59.01
CA ASP A 8 -18.78 56.33 -57.55
C ASP A 8 -19.64 55.21 -56.96
N GLU A 9 -20.82 54.94 -57.53
CA GLU A 9 -21.67 53.80 -57.15
C GLU A 9 -20.97 52.44 -57.39
N VAL A 10 -20.32 52.28 -58.55
CA VAL A 10 -19.56 51.06 -58.85
C VAL A 10 -18.38 50.88 -57.90
N ARG A 11 -17.68 51.97 -57.57
CA ARG A 11 -16.57 51.96 -56.61
C ARG A 11 -17.03 51.63 -55.20
N ALA A 12 -18.13 52.21 -54.74
CA ALA A 12 -18.74 51.90 -53.44
C ALA A 12 -19.18 50.43 -53.36
N GLY A 13 -19.80 49.90 -54.43
CA GLY A 13 -20.20 48.50 -54.51
C GLY A 13 -19.03 47.51 -54.58
N LEU A 14 -17.86 47.93 -55.07
CA LEU A 14 -16.63 47.13 -55.03
C LEU A 14 -16.00 47.13 -53.64
N LEU A 15 -15.95 48.29 -52.97
CA LEU A 15 -15.45 48.40 -51.60
C LEU A 15 -16.29 47.57 -50.63
N LEU A 16 -17.62 47.60 -50.76
CA LEU A 16 -18.51 46.77 -49.93
C LEU A 16 -18.23 45.27 -50.13
N ARG A 17 -18.00 44.83 -51.38
CA ARG A 17 -17.67 43.43 -51.67
C ARG A 17 -16.30 43.02 -51.11
N LEU A 18 -15.31 43.90 -51.18
CA LEU A 18 -14.00 43.67 -50.57
C LEU A 18 -14.10 43.59 -49.05
N GLN A 19 -14.88 44.47 -48.42
CA GLN A 19 -15.15 44.43 -46.99
C GLN A 19 -15.77 43.09 -46.58
N VAL A 20 -16.84 42.66 -47.27
CA VAL A 20 -17.52 41.39 -47.00
C VAL A 20 -16.58 40.19 -47.21
N ALA A 21 -15.73 40.22 -48.24
CA ALA A 21 -14.74 39.17 -48.47
C ALA A 21 -13.67 39.12 -47.37
N SER A 22 -13.20 40.29 -46.91
CA SER A 22 -12.26 40.40 -45.80
C SER A 22 -12.85 39.88 -44.49
N ASP A 23 -14.08 40.28 -44.16
CA ASP A 23 -14.78 39.82 -42.96
C ASP A 23 -15.03 38.30 -43.01
N ALA A 24 -15.37 37.77 -44.19
CA ALA A 24 -15.52 36.34 -44.40
C ALA A 24 -14.19 35.59 -44.24
N HIS A 25 -13.06 36.19 -44.62
CA HIS A 25 -11.73 35.62 -44.39
C HIS A 25 -11.39 35.60 -42.90
N ALA A 26 -11.57 36.72 -42.21
CA ALA A 26 -11.32 36.83 -40.76
C ALA A 26 -12.12 35.80 -39.96
N ARG A 27 -13.41 35.61 -40.27
CA ARG A 27 -14.24 34.58 -39.62
C ARG A 27 -13.74 33.16 -39.86
N ARG A 28 -13.18 32.87 -41.05
CA ARG A 28 -12.59 31.55 -41.34
C ARG A 28 -11.33 31.34 -40.53
N GLU A 29 -10.48 32.34 -40.42
CA GLU A 29 -9.27 32.27 -39.60
C GLU A 29 -9.61 32.07 -38.11
N GLU A 30 -10.58 32.83 -37.59
CA GLU A 30 -11.09 32.66 -36.22
C GLU A 30 -11.63 31.25 -35.98
N ALA A 31 -12.44 30.71 -36.91
CA ALA A 31 -12.97 29.36 -36.80
C ALA A 31 -11.86 28.29 -36.80
N VAL A 32 -10.80 28.48 -37.60
CA VAL A 32 -9.64 27.57 -37.60
C VAL A 32 -8.88 27.62 -36.27
N VAL A 33 -8.70 28.81 -35.70
CA VAL A 33 -8.04 28.99 -34.41
C VAL A 33 -8.89 28.39 -33.28
N GLN A 34 -10.19 28.64 -33.27
CA GLN A 34 -11.13 28.08 -32.28
C GLN A 34 -11.14 26.55 -32.33
N HIS A 35 -11.30 25.97 -33.52
CA HIS A 35 -11.25 24.51 -33.70
C HIS A 35 -9.89 23.93 -33.27
N GLY A 36 -8.79 24.65 -33.53
CA GLY A 36 -7.46 24.28 -33.04
C GLY A 36 -7.37 24.28 -31.51
N SER A 37 -7.93 25.30 -30.86
CA SER A 37 -7.99 25.44 -29.40
C SER A 37 -8.82 24.33 -28.76
N GLU A 38 -10.04 24.10 -29.25
CA GLU A 38 -10.94 23.06 -28.76
C GLU A 38 -10.30 21.67 -28.85
N ARG A 39 -9.64 21.38 -29.98
CA ARG A 39 -8.94 20.11 -30.16
C ARG A 39 -7.77 19.96 -29.17
N TRP A 40 -7.02 21.04 -28.93
CA TRP A 40 -5.94 21.06 -27.94
C TRP A 40 -6.46 20.83 -26.52
N GLU A 41 -7.55 21.48 -26.14
CA GLU A 41 -8.20 21.30 -24.84
C GLU A 41 -8.69 19.86 -24.66
N GLN A 42 -9.33 19.27 -25.67
CA GLN A 42 -9.77 17.88 -25.64
C GLN A 42 -8.60 16.90 -25.45
N LEU A 43 -7.49 17.12 -26.17
CA LEU A 43 -6.28 16.31 -26.01
C LEU A 43 -5.68 16.46 -24.61
N HIS A 44 -5.66 17.69 -24.07
CA HIS A 44 -5.11 17.95 -22.75
C HIS A 44 -5.95 17.30 -21.65
N VAL A 45 -7.28 17.37 -21.75
CA VAL A 45 -8.20 16.68 -20.82
C VAL A 45 -8.01 15.17 -20.91
N GLY A 46 -7.96 14.60 -22.12
CA GLY A 46 -7.75 13.16 -22.29
C GLY A 46 -6.43 12.68 -21.69
N LEU A 47 -5.33 13.41 -21.92
CA LEU A 47 -4.04 13.10 -21.31
C LEU A 47 -4.09 13.19 -19.77
N HIS A 48 -4.81 14.16 -19.21
CA HIS A 48 -4.95 14.30 -17.76
C HIS A 48 -5.73 13.13 -17.16
N GLU A 49 -6.83 12.72 -17.79
CA GLU A 49 -7.63 11.56 -17.36
C GLU A 49 -6.83 10.25 -17.43
N GLU A 50 -6.01 10.06 -18.48
CA GLU A 50 -5.11 8.92 -18.60
C GLU A 50 -4.03 8.91 -17.50
N GLU A 51 -3.44 10.07 -17.19
CA GLU A 51 -2.47 10.19 -16.09
C GLU A 51 -3.12 9.93 -14.72
N GLU A 52 -4.34 10.41 -14.49
CA GLU A 52 -5.10 10.11 -13.29
C GLU A 52 -5.40 8.62 -13.15
N ALA A 53 -5.83 7.96 -14.23
CA ALA A 53 -6.07 6.52 -14.26
C ALA A 53 -4.79 5.74 -13.93
N ARG A 54 -3.66 6.12 -14.51
CA ARG A 54 -2.36 5.48 -14.24
C ARG A 54 -1.94 5.66 -12.77
N ARG A 55 -2.10 6.86 -12.21
CA ARG A 55 -1.80 7.13 -10.79
C ARG A 55 -2.73 6.36 -9.85
N ALA A 56 -4.00 6.23 -10.21
CA ALA A 56 -4.97 5.44 -9.44
C ALA A 56 -4.59 3.95 -9.44
N GLU A 57 -4.16 3.41 -10.58
CA GLU A 57 -3.68 2.02 -10.67
C GLU A 57 -2.44 1.79 -9.80
N LEU A 58 -1.42 2.65 -9.88
CA LEU A 58 -0.23 2.58 -9.02
C LEU A 58 -0.59 2.63 -7.53
N SER A 59 -1.54 3.48 -7.17
CA SER A 59 -2.03 3.59 -5.79
C SER A 59 -2.72 2.30 -5.33
N ARG A 60 -3.51 1.66 -6.20
CA ARG A 60 -4.15 0.36 -5.91
C ARG A 60 -3.10 -0.74 -5.72
N MET A 61 -2.10 -0.80 -6.60
CA MET A 61 -1.01 -1.78 -6.51
C MET A 61 -0.22 -1.62 -5.21
N ARG A 62 0.12 -0.37 -4.85
CA ARG A 62 0.80 -0.07 -3.58
C ARG A 62 -0.03 -0.50 -2.38
N GLN A 63 -1.33 -0.19 -2.35
CA GLN A 63 -2.21 -0.62 -1.25
C GLN A 63 -2.31 -2.15 -1.15
N GLN A 64 -2.32 -2.85 -2.28
CA GLN A 64 -2.29 -4.32 -2.27
C GLN A 64 -0.97 -4.84 -1.70
N GLN A 65 0.16 -4.25 -2.08
CA GLN A 65 1.47 -4.59 -1.54
C GLN A 65 1.51 -4.34 -0.03
N GLU A 66 1.08 -3.17 0.45
CA GLU A 66 1.02 -2.84 1.88
C GLU A 66 0.15 -3.85 2.66
N ARG A 67 -0.97 -4.31 2.08
CA ARG A 67 -1.80 -5.38 2.68
C ARG A 67 -1.08 -6.73 2.71
N GLN A 68 -0.36 -7.08 1.66
CA GLN A 68 0.43 -8.32 1.62
C GLN A 68 1.58 -8.27 2.63
N GLU A 69 2.30 -7.15 2.71
CA GLU A 69 3.36 -6.90 3.68
C GLU A 69 2.82 -6.98 5.11
N ALA A 70 1.68 -6.34 5.41
CA ALA A 70 1.04 -6.44 6.72
C ALA A 70 0.64 -7.88 7.07
N ARG A 71 0.14 -8.67 6.11
CA ARG A 71 -0.17 -10.09 6.32
C ARG A 71 1.08 -10.92 6.58
N LEU A 72 2.15 -10.71 5.80
CA LEU A 72 3.42 -11.40 5.97
C LEU A 72 4.07 -11.04 7.31
N TRP A 73 4.03 -9.77 7.68
CA TRP A 73 4.51 -9.29 8.97
C TRP A 73 3.73 -9.93 10.13
N ALA A 74 2.40 -9.96 10.05
CA ALA A 74 1.58 -10.62 11.06
C ALA A 74 1.89 -12.13 11.16
N LYS A 75 2.10 -12.82 10.03
CA LYS A 75 2.51 -14.23 10.01
C LYS A 75 3.88 -14.42 10.67
N LEU A 76 4.85 -13.58 10.31
CA LEU A 76 6.19 -13.61 10.89
C LEU A 76 6.15 -13.35 12.40
N GLN A 77 5.42 -12.33 12.83
CA GLN A 77 5.24 -11.99 14.24
C GLN A 77 4.66 -13.18 15.00
N ARG A 78 3.61 -13.82 14.49
CA ARG A 78 3.01 -15.01 15.13
C ARG A 78 4.01 -16.18 15.24
N ARG A 79 4.80 -16.43 14.19
CA ARG A 79 5.84 -17.50 14.21
C ARG A 79 6.92 -17.20 15.24
N LEU A 80 7.35 -15.95 15.33
CA LEU A 80 8.40 -15.53 16.25
C LEU A 80 7.94 -15.52 17.72
N THR A 81 6.67 -15.20 17.97
CA THR A 81 6.10 -15.01 19.32
C THR A 81 5.28 -16.19 19.84
N HIS A 82 5.06 -17.25 19.04
CA HIS A 82 4.23 -18.41 19.39
C HIS A 82 2.80 -18.07 19.85
N GLN A 83 2.22 -16.95 19.40
CA GLN A 83 0.87 -16.49 19.80
C GLN A 83 -0.29 -17.48 19.54
N ARG A 84 -0.07 -18.53 18.74
CA ARG A 84 -1.06 -19.60 18.46
C ARG A 84 -0.70 -20.96 19.05
N ALA A 85 0.37 -21.05 19.84
CA ALA A 85 0.71 -22.31 20.50
C ALA A 85 -0.31 -22.60 21.62
N PRO A 86 -0.65 -23.87 21.90
CA PRO A 86 -1.56 -24.24 23.00
C PRO A 86 -1.07 -23.77 24.38
N TRP A 87 0.23 -23.56 24.53
CA TRP A 87 0.90 -23.05 25.72
C TRP A 87 1.27 -21.57 25.61
N ALA A 88 0.79 -20.86 24.59
CA ALA A 88 0.99 -19.43 24.51
C ALA A 88 0.35 -18.79 25.76
N PRO A 89 1.05 -17.87 26.45
CA PRO A 89 0.41 -17.13 27.51
C PRO A 89 -0.81 -16.43 26.90
N LEU A 90 -1.98 -16.60 27.53
CA LEU A 90 -3.15 -15.82 27.19
C LEU A 90 -2.68 -14.36 27.21
N GLN A 91 -2.83 -13.65 26.10
CA GLN A 91 -2.48 -12.23 26.02
C GLN A 91 -3.45 -11.49 26.94
N GLU A 92 -3.21 -11.55 28.24
CA GLU A 92 -3.86 -10.70 29.20
C GLU A 92 -3.46 -9.30 28.79
N SER A 93 -4.48 -8.54 28.41
CA SER A 93 -4.52 -7.13 28.05
C SER A 93 -4.02 -6.24 29.21
N SER A 94 -2.90 -6.60 29.82
CA SER A 94 -2.17 -5.74 30.71
C SER A 94 -1.67 -4.59 29.85
N ASN A 95 -2.14 -3.39 30.19
CA ASN A 95 -1.83 -2.12 29.54
C ASN A 95 -0.32 -1.74 29.60
N GLY A 96 0.57 -2.70 29.83
CA GLY A 96 2.02 -2.54 29.82
C GLY A 96 2.60 -2.90 28.46
N ARG A 97 3.59 -2.12 28.01
CA ARG A 97 4.36 -2.44 26.80
C ARG A 97 5.01 -3.82 26.98
N GLY A 98 4.52 -4.81 26.25
CA GLY A 98 5.16 -6.12 26.17
C GLY A 98 6.42 -6.01 25.32
N PHE A 99 7.59 -6.14 25.93
CA PHE A 99 8.85 -6.20 25.18
C PHE A 99 9.16 -7.65 24.81
N TRP A 100 9.87 -7.85 23.72
CA TRP A 100 10.28 -9.16 23.24
C TRP A 100 11.80 -9.21 23.15
N ARG A 101 12.41 -10.29 23.61
CA ARG A 101 13.87 -10.52 23.48
C ARG A 101 14.14 -11.78 22.69
N LEU A 102 15.22 -11.78 21.91
CA LEU A 102 15.72 -12.99 21.25
C LEU A 102 16.19 -13.99 22.31
N ASP A 103 15.73 -15.23 22.20
CA ASP A 103 16.24 -16.30 23.06
C ASP A 103 17.51 -16.91 22.46
N MET A 104 18.67 -16.44 22.91
CA MET A 104 19.95 -16.91 22.40
C MET A 104 20.22 -18.41 22.65
N TRP A 105 19.65 -18.99 23.71
CA TRP A 105 19.88 -20.39 24.06
C TRP A 105 19.00 -21.34 23.23
N GLU A 106 17.70 -21.07 23.11
CA GLU A 106 16.84 -21.88 22.23
C GLU A 106 17.19 -21.71 20.75
N ASN A 107 17.60 -20.50 20.33
CA ASN A 107 17.95 -20.25 18.94
C ASN A 107 19.22 -21.00 18.51
N SER A 108 20.23 -21.07 19.39
CA SER A 108 21.48 -21.79 19.09
C SER A 108 21.31 -23.31 19.14
N LEU A 109 20.49 -23.82 20.05
CA LEU A 109 20.27 -25.27 20.20
C LEU A 109 19.29 -25.88 19.18
N ARG A 110 18.35 -25.09 18.65
CA ARG A 110 17.26 -25.60 17.78
C ARG A 110 17.26 -24.99 16.39
N GLU A 111 18.22 -24.11 16.08
CA GLU A 111 18.34 -23.35 14.83
C GLU A 111 17.03 -22.64 14.42
N ARG A 112 16.20 -22.28 15.40
CA ARG A 112 14.88 -21.67 15.19
C ARG A 112 14.85 -20.33 15.91
N ILE A 113 14.66 -19.25 15.17
CA ILE A 113 14.57 -17.90 15.74
C ILE A 113 13.27 -17.76 16.53
N ARG A 114 13.39 -17.49 17.83
CA ARG A 114 12.28 -17.30 18.77
C ARG A 114 12.45 -16.04 19.59
N LEU A 115 11.32 -15.40 19.88
CA LEU A 115 11.21 -14.26 20.78
C LEU A 115 10.54 -14.71 22.09
N LYS A 116 11.15 -14.35 23.22
CA LYS A 116 10.57 -14.54 24.55
C LYS A 116 10.01 -13.21 25.09
N PRO A 117 8.84 -13.23 25.76
CA PRO A 117 8.33 -12.05 26.46
C PRO A 117 9.34 -11.55 27.49
N ASN A 118 9.54 -10.25 27.54
CA ASN A 118 10.39 -9.56 28.51
C ASN A 118 9.54 -8.51 29.24
N GLN A 119 9.24 -8.78 30.51
CA GLN A 119 8.43 -7.89 31.35
C GLN A 119 9.19 -6.64 31.82
N ARG A 120 10.53 -6.64 31.72
CA ARG A 120 11.41 -5.53 32.13
C ARG A 120 12.17 -4.97 30.94
N GLY A 121 11.51 -4.84 29.79
CA GLY A 121 12.19 -4.31 28.62
C GLY A 121 12.54 -2.84 28.79
N THR A 122 13.73 -2.48 28.35
CA THR A 122 14.15 -1.10 28.19
C THR A 122 13.77 -0.65 26.80
N THR A 123 13.31 0.59 26.67
CA THR A 123 13.12 1.19 25.35
C THR A 123 14.48 1.36 24.66
N HIS A 124 14.51 1.35 23.32
CA HIS A 124 15.76 1.45 22.55
C HIS A 124 16.61 2.67 22.95
N HIS A 125 15.95 3.73 23.44
CA HIS A 125 16.61 4.93 23.98
C HIS A 125 17.30 4.70 25.34
N GLU A 126 16.70 3.91 26.23
CA GLU A 126 17.29 3.53 27.52
C GLU A 126 18.44 2.54 27.34
N ALA A 127 18.29 1.55 26.45
CA ALA A 127 19.36 0.62 26.11
C ALA A 127 20.60 1.33 25.50
N ALA A 128 20.38 2.37 24.68
CA ALA A 128 21.45 3.19 24.12
C ALA A 128 22.22 3.97 25.20
N LYS A 129 21.53 4.47 26.24
CA LYS A 129 22.16 5.16 27.38
C LYS A 129 23.05 4.23 28.19
N HIS A 130 22.61 3.00 28.44
CA HIS A 130 23.42 1.99 29.15
C HIS A 130 24.69 1.59 28.37
N ARG A 131 24.63 1.58 27.03
CA ARG A 131 25.82 1.32 26.19
C ARG A 131 26.81 2.49 26.22
N ALA A 132 26.31 3.73 26.22
CA ALA A 132 27.15 4.91 26.37
C ALA A 132 27.83 4.99 27.74
N SER A 133 27.13 4.61 28.83
CA SER A 133 27.72 4.56 30.17
C SER A 133 28.69 3.40 30.39
N GLY A 134 28.50 2.26 29.70
CA GLY A 134 29.42 1.11 29.76
C GLY A 134 30.71 1.30 28.94
N ALA A 135 30.68 2.14 27.90
CA ALA A 135 31.85 2.48 27.09
C ALA A 135 32.90 3.31 27.86
N ALA A 136 32.52 3.94 28.98
CA ALA A 136 33.43 4.73 29.82
C ALA A 136 34.28 3.88 30.79
N VAL A 137 33.97 2.59 30.98
CA VAL A 137 34.64 1.73 31.99
C VAL A 137 35.46 0.58 31.36
N SER A 138 35.45 0.42 30.04
CA SER A 138 36.31 -0.57 29.36
C SER A 138 37.18 0.10 28.30
N SER A 139 38.25 0.72 28.77
CA SER A 139 39.38 1.11 27.92
C SER A 139 40.19 -0.13 27.54
N SER A 140 39.70 -0.93 26.60
CA SER A 140 40.55 -1.76 25.75
C SER A 140 40.08 -1.61 24.31
N ALA A 141 41.00 -1.18 23.45
CA ALA A 141 40.79 -0.63 22.11
C ALA A 141 39.82 -1.42 21.19
N PRO A 142 39.11 -0.73 20.28
CA PRO A 142 38.18 -1.38 19.37
C PRO A 142 38.92 -2.12 18.25
N GLN A 143 38.85 -3.45 18.26
CA GLN A 143 39.07 -4.21 17.03
C GLN A 143 37.90 -3.95 16.07
N LYS A 144 38.24 -3.53 14.84
CA LYS A 144 37.35 -3.33 13.70
C LYS A 144 36.38 -4.52 13.57
N PRO A 145 35.06 -4.35 13.74
CA PRO A 145 34.13 -5.48 13.55
C PRO A 145 34.15 -5.88 12.07
N ALA A 146 34.55 -7.10 11.81
CA ALA A 146 34.38 -7.73 10.51
C ALA A 146 32.88 -7.73 10.16
N LEU A 147 32.57 -7.31 8.93
CA LEU A 147 31.23 -7.34 8.37
C LEU A 147 30.63 -8.76 8.53
N PRO A 148 29.37 -8.91 8.98
CA PRO A 148 28.72 -10.21 9.00
C PRO A 148 28.58 -10.74 7.55
N PRO A 149 28.73 -12.06 7.34
CA PRO A 149 28.54 -12.64 6.02
C PRO A 149 27.11 -12.40 5.53
N PRO A 150 26.90 -12.17 4.21
CA PRO A 150 25.57 -12.00 3.66
C PRO A 150 24.74 -13.26 3.91
N LEU A 151 23.46 -13.06 4.27
CA LEU A 151 22.47 -14.13 4.38
C LEU A 151 22.44 -14.97 3.09
N PRO A 152 22.26 -16.29 3.17
CA PRO A 152 22.15 -17.13 1.98
C PRO A 152 20.94 -16.68 1.15
N SER A 153 21.19 -16.00 0.04
CA SER A 153 20.20 -15.67 -0.98
C SER A 153 19.82 -16.95 -1.71
N GLY A 154 18.59 -17.44 -1.53
CA GLY A 154 18.18 -18.62 -2.27
C GLY A 154 16.80 -19.18 -1.99
N VAL A 155 16.07 -18.74 -0.96
CA VAL A 155 14.70 -19.23 -0.74
C VAL A 155 13.70 -18.27 -1.40
N PRO A 156 13.07 -18.64 -2.53
CA PRO A 156 12.03 -17.83 -3.13
C PRO A 156 10.83 -17.73 -2.17
N LEU A 157 10.29 -16.52 -2.02
CA LEU A 157 9.20 -16.20 -1.08
C LEU A 157 7.95 -17.09 -1.26
N SER A 158 7.76 -17.63 -2.47
CA SER A 158 6.70 -18.59 -2.82
C SER A 158 6.78 -19.89 -2.02
N GLN A 159 7.97 -20.40 -1.72
CA GLN A 159 8.16 -21.64 -0.97
C GLN A 159 7.88 -21.50 0.54
N LEU A 160 7.82 -20.27 1.07
CA LEU A 160 7.35 -20.00 2.44
C LEU A 160 5.82 -19.99 2.56
N CYS A 161 5.10 -20.00 1.43
CA CYS A 161 3.66 -19.84 1.34
C CYS A 161 2.89 -21.15 1.01
N GLU A 162 3.59 -22.22 0.62
CA GLU A 162 2.98 -23.53 0.35
C GLU A 162 2.85 -24.32 1.66
N GLY A 163 1.81 -23.99 2.42
CA GLY A 163 1.57 -24.60 3.72
C GLY A 163 0.19 -24.26 4.28
N SER A 164 -0.85 -24.58 3.52
CA SER A 164 -2.13 -25.07 4.03
C SER A 164 -2.87 -24.27 5.12
N ASP A 165 -3.31 -23.05 4.81
CA ASP A 165 -4.39 -22.34 5.54
C ASP A 165 -5.12 -21.25 4.73
N GLY A 166 -4.86 -21.15 3.40
CA GLY A 166 -5.60 -20.25 2.51
C GLY A 166 -7.08 -20.65 2.31
N GLU A 167 -7.38 -21.95 2.37
CA GLU A 167 -8.72 -22.49 2.14
C GLU A 167 -9.70 -22.23 3.30
N GLU A 168 -9.22 -22.04 4.53
CA GLU A 168 -10.10 -21.75 5.68
C GLU A 168 -10.69 -20.33 5.60
N TRP A 169 -9.90 -19.34 5.18
CA TRP A 169 -10.36 -17.96 5.10
C TRP A 169 -11.29 -17.71 3.91
N GLU A 170 -11.05 -18.34 2.76
CA GLU A 170 -12.01 -18.28 1.63
C GLU A 170 -13.32 -19.01 1.94
N ARG A 171 -13.29 -20.06 2.78
CA ARG A 171 -14.48 -20.77 3.25
C ARG A 171 -15.30 -19.93 4.24
N VAL A 172 -14.64 -19.19 5.12
CA VAL A 172 -15.26 -18.22 6.05
C VAL A 172 -15.84 -17.03 5.28
N GLU A 173 -15.11 -16.50 4.29
CA GLU A 173 -15.57 -15.37 3.48
C GLU A 173 -16.76 -15.76 2.58
N ARG A 174 -16.80 -17.00 2.04
CA ARG A 174 -17.97 -17.55 1.35
C ARG A 174 -19.18 -17.72 2.27
N ARG A 175 -18.99 -18.20 3.51
CA ARG A 175 -20.09 -18.36 4.49
C ARG A 175 -20.69 -17.02 4.94
N LEU A 176 -19.85 -16.00 5.12
CA LEU A 176 -20.30 -14.63 5.43
C LEU A 176 -21.08 -13.99 4.27
N LYS A 177 -20.66 -14.25 3.02
CA LYS A 177 -21.36 -13.75 1.82
C LYS A 177 -22.66 -14.50 1.51
N GLN A 178 -22.84 -15.72 2.01
CA GLN A 178 -24.07 -16.53 1.81
C GLN A 178 -25.13 -16.37 2.91
N GLY A 179 -25.00 -15.41 3.84
CA GLY A 179 -26.10 -15.01 4.72
C GLY A 179 -26.41 -15.91 5.92
N GLY A 180 -25.44 -16.70 6.40
CA GLY A 180 -25.64 -17.61 7.54
C GLY A 180 -25.16 -17.05 8.88
N ALA A 181 -25.79 -16.00 9.41
CA ALA A 181 -25.43 -15.45 10.74
C ALA A 181 -26.03 -16.23 11.93
N SER A 182 -26.83 -17.28 11.70
CA SER A 182 -27.63 -17.90 12.78
C SER A 182 -27.19 -19.29 13.25
N SER A 183 -26.25 -20.00 12.61
CA SER A 183 -25.90 -21.38 13.02
C SER A 183 -24.56 -21.56 13.73
N VAL A 184 -23.77 -20.49 13.91
CA VAL A 184 -22.44 -20.59 14.56
C VAL A 184 -22.54 -20.63 16.09
N VAL A 185 -23.66 -20.19 16.65
CA VAL A 185 -23.87 -20.18 18.11
C VAL A 185 -24.32 -21.53 18.67
N ASP A 186 -24.99 -22.37 17.87
CA ASP A 186 -25.51 -23.66 18.37
C ASP A 186 -24.49 -24.81 18.32
N GLU A 187 -23.50 -24.77 17.41
CA GLU A 187 -22.49 -25.85 17.32
C GLU A 187 -21.40 -25.74 18.39
N VAL A 188 -21.14 -24.52 18.91
CA VAL A 188 -20.23 -24.32 20.05
C VAL A 188 -20.90 -24.70 21.38
N ALA A 189 -22.23 -24.63 21.47
CA ALA A 189 -22.98 -25.04 22.67
C ALA A 189 -23.11 -26.58 22.80
N ALA A 190 -23.07 -27.32 21.69
CA ALA A 190 -23.19 -28.79 21.69
C ALA A 190 -21.89 -29.54 22.09
N GLY A 191 -20.73 -28.90 21.97
CA GLY A 191 -19.43 -29.49 22.33
C GLY A 191 -19.11 -29.52 23.85
N CYS A 192 -19.92 -28.85 24.67
CA CYS A 192 -19.72 -28.72 26.12
C CYS A 192 -20.62 -29.65 26.94
N ARG A 193 -20.68 -30.95 26.60
CA ARG A 193 -21.19 -31.97 27.52
C ARG A 193 -20.08 -32.95 27.86
N SER A 194 -19.47 -32.75 29.02
CA SER A 194 -18.57 -33.70 29.66
C SER A 194 -19.28 -35.03 29.90
N PRO A 195 -18.67 -36.19 29.60
CA PRO A 195 -19.14 -37.45 30.15
C PRO A 195 -18.79 -37.48 31.64
N ALA A 196 -19.81 -37.64 32.49
CA ALA A 196 -19.64 -37.94 33.89
C ALA A 196 -19.02 -39.34 34.04
N LEU A 197 -17.95 -39.43 34.82
CA LEU A 197 -17.37 -40.69 35.28
C LEU A 197 -18.31 -41.31 36.33
N THR A 198 -18.82 -42.50 36.04
CA THR A 198 -19.31 -43.48 37.03
C THR A 198 -18.52 -44.76 36.85
#